data_AF-A0A4S8NYS1-F1
#
_entry.id   AF-A0A4S8NYS1-F1
#
_cell.length_a   1.000
_cell.length_b   1.000
_cell.length_c   1.000
_cell.angle_alpha   90.00
_cell.angle_beta   90.00
_cell.angle_gamma   90.00
#
_symmetry.space_group_name_H-M   'P 1'
#
loop_
_entity.id
_entity.type
_entity.pdbx_description
1 polymer ?
#
loop_
_entity_poly.entity_id
_entity_poly.type
_entity_poly.pdbx_seq_one_letter_code
_entity_poly.pdbx_strand_id
1 'polypeptide(L)'
;MSGRIAMSYEELDAATAEIASQSGEMTSTLADLRTQLDGMDWEGGDKAAYEEAKAQWDAAYEKINDILEAVGRAVNNAKERYQEAEAANTARFA
;
A
#
# COMPACT_ATOMS: atom_id res chain seq x y z
N MET A 1 -27.07 -13.69 -4.67
CA MET A 1 -26.34 -12.50 -4.16
C MET A 1 -24.84 -12.71 -4.05
N SER A 2 -24.31 -13.95 -3.96
CA SER A 2 -22.86 -14.23 -3.86
C SER A 2 -22.01 -13.71 -5.02
N GLY A 3 -22.51 -13.68 -6.25
CA GLY A 3 -21.72 -13.23 -7.41
C GLY A 3 -21.28 -11.76 -7.38
N ARG A 4 -22.07 -10.87 -6.77
CA ARG A 4 -21.71 -9.44 -6.67
C ARG A 4 -20.61 -9.19 -5.63
N ILE A 5 -20.57 -10.02 -4.59
CA ILE A 5 -19.56 -9.97 -3.53
C ILE A 5 -18.23 -10.57 -4.03
N ALA A 6 -18.28 -11.68 -4.79
CA ALA A 6 -17.10 -12.26 -5.42
C ALA A 6 -16.40 -11.25 -6.38
N MET A 7 -17.19 -10.54 -7.21
CA MET A 7 -16.66 -9.49 -8.07
C MET A 7 -16.01 -8.35 -7.28
N SER A 8 -16.64 -7.89 -6.19
CA SER A 8 -16.05 -6.85 -5.33
C SER A 8 -14.74 -7.27 -4.65
N TYR A 9 -14.50 -8.59 -4.51
CA TYR A 9 -13.27 -9.11 -3.95
C TYR A 9 -12.14 -9.14 -4.99
N GLU A 10 -12.41 -9.57 -6.22
CA GLU A 10 -11.44 -9.45 -7.32
C GLU A 10 -11.03 -7.99 -7.55
N GLU A 11 -11.98 -7.06 -7.43
CA GLU A 11 -11.71 -5.61 -7.50
C GLU A 11 -10.82 -5.14 -6.34
N LEU A 12 -11.01 -5.65 -5.12
CA LEU A 12 -10.19 -5.34 -3.94
C LEU A 12 -8.77 -5.93 -4.03
N ASP A 13 -8.64 -7.18 -4.47
CA ASP A 13 -7.35 -7.82 -4.68
C ASP A 13 -6.56 -7.11 -5.80
N ALA A 14 -7.24 -6.74 -6.89
CA ALA A 14 -6.64 -5.97 -7.97
C ALA A 14 -6.17 -4.59 -7.49
N ALA A 15 -7.00 -3.85 -6.76
CA ALA A 15 -6.62 -2.56 -6.18
C ALA A 15 -5.43 -2.69 -5.21
N THR A 16 -5.40 -3.75 -4.39
CA THR A 16 -4.28 -4.00 -3.47
C THR A 16 -2.98 -4.28 -4.23
N ALA A 17 -3.03 -5.11 -5.27
CA ALA A 17 -1.88 -5.40 -6.12
C ALA A 17 -1.38 -4.15 -6.85
N GLU A 18 -2.30 -3.31 -7.33
CA GLU A 18 -1.97 -2.05 -7.99
C GLU A 18 -1.28 -1.06 -7.05
N ILE A 19 -1.77 -0.91 -5.80
CA ILE A 19 -1.13 -0.05 -4.80
C ILE A 19 0.26 -0.60 -4.44
N ALA A 20 0.41 -1.92 -4.31
CA ALA A 20 1.71 -2.53 -4.03
C ALA A 20 2.72 -2.28 -5.17
N SER A 21 2.26 -2.36 -6.42
CA SER A 21 3.08 -2.04 -7.61
C SER A 21 3.51 -0.58 -7.60
N GLN A 22 2.56 0.35 -7.42
CA GLN A 22 2.84 1.79 -7.35
C GLN A 22 3.80 2.14 -6.20
N SER A 23 3.66 1.46 -5.05
CA SER A 23 4.60 1.63 -3.94
C SER A 23 6.01 1.20 -4.32
N GLY A 24 6.17 0.05 -5.00
CA GLY A 24 7.48 -0.42 -5.46
C GLY A 24 8.12 0.50 -6.49
N GLU A 25 7.35 1.03 -7.45
CA GLU A 25 7.81 2.03 -8.42
C GLU A 25 8.28 3.31 -7.72
N MET A 26 7.56 3.74 -6.69
CA MET A 26 7.94 4.90 -5.88
C MET A 26 9.23 4.64 -5.10
N THR A 27 9.41 3.45 -4.50
CA THR A 27 10.67 3.04 -3.87
C THR A 27 11.84 3.14 -4.84
N SER A 28 11.68 2.61 -6.05
CA SER A 28 12.74 2.62 -7.06
C SER A 28 13.09 4.04 -7.49
N THR A 29 12.07 4.86 -7.78
CA THR A 29 12.27 6.25 -8.19
C THR A 29 12.99 7.07 -7.11
N LEU A 30 12.65 6.84 -5.83
CA LEU A 30 13.31 7.48 -4.70
C LEU A 30 14.75 7.00 -4.51
N ALA A 31 15.02 5.71 -4.70
CA ALA A 31 16.38 5.16 -4.64
C ALA A 31 17.27 5.74 -5.75
N ASP A 32 16.74 5.86 -6.96
CA ASP A 32 17.44 6.46 -8.10
C ASP A 32 17.73 7.93 -7.84
N LEU A 33 16.75 8.66 -7.30
CA LEU A 33 16.91 10.07 -6.99
C LEU A 33 17.90 10.29 -5.86
N ARG A 34 17.85 9.48 -4.79
CA ARG A 34 18.84 9.51 -3.72
C ARG A 34 20.25 9.25 -4.25
N THR A 35 20.41 8.29 -5.15
CA THR A 35 21.71 7.98 -5.76
C THR A 35 22.26 9.18 -6.55
N GLN A 36 21.39 9.89 -7.27
CA GLN A 36 21.77 11.11 -7.99
C GLN A 36 22.15 12.25 -7.04
N LEU A 37 21.40 12.43 -5.94
CA LEU A 37 21.61 13.49 -4.97
C LEU A 37 22.84 13.25 -4.09
N ASP A 38 23.13 11.99 -3.70
CA ASP A 38 24.33 11.62 -2.94
C ASP A 38 25.63 11.86 -3.75
N GLY A 39 25.53 11.89 -5.09
CA GLY A 39 26.64 12.19 -6.00
C GLY A 39 26.86 13.69 -6.26
N MET A 40 26.00 14.57 -5.75
CA MET A 40 26.14 16.02 -5.92
C MET A 40 26.98 16.61 -4.78
N ASP A 41 27.87 17.54 -5.12
CA ASP A 41 28.63 18.31 -4.12
C ASP A 41 27.79 19.53 -3.70
N TRP A 42 27.15 19.43 -2.55
CA TRP A 42 26.24 20.46 -2.03
C TRP A 42 27.04 21.56 -1.31
N GLU A 43 27.58 22.53 -2.05
CA GLU A 43 28.19 23.71 -1.43
C GLU A 43 27.12 24.69 -0.90
N GLY A 44 27.19 25.06 0.39
CA GLY A 44 26.36 26.12 0.98
C GLY A 44 25.07 25.68 1.70
N GLY A 45 24.10 26.59 1.82
CA GLY A 45 22.85 26.42 2.59
C GLY A 45 21.85 25.40 2.03
N ASP A 46 22.14 24.85 0.85
CA ASP A 46 21.24 23.95 0.11
C ASP A 46 21.18 22.54 0.71
N LYS A 47 22.12 22.19 1.59
CA LYS A 47 22.11 20.94 2.35
C LYS A 47 20.88 20.80 3.26
N ALA A 48 20.41 21.90 3.85
CA ALA A 48 19.23 21.88 4.71
C ALA A 48 17.95 21.59 3.91
N ALA A 49 17.83 22.15 2.71
CA ALA A 49 16.70 21.90 1.80
C ALA A 49 16.69 20.44 1.33
N TYR A 50 17.86 19.85 1.06
CA TYR A 50 17.98 18.42 0.76
C TYR A 50 17.53 17.54 1.93
N GLU A 51 18.03 17.79 3.14
CA GLU A 51 17.64 17.01 4.32
C GLU A 51 16.14 17.12 4.61
N GLU A 52 15.53 18.29 4.41
CA GLU A 52 14.09 18.49 4.54
C GLU A 52 13.30 17.69 3.49
N ALA A 53 13.70 17.79 2.21
CA ALA A 53 13.05 17.03 1.13
C ALA A 53 13.16 15.53 1.36
N LYS A 54 14.33 15.05 1.80
CA LYS A 54 14.55 13.66 2.17
C LYS A 54 13.61 13.22 3.29
N ALA A 55 13.48 14.02 4.35
CA ALA A 55 12.60 13.69 5.47
C ALA A 55 11.12 13.64 5.07
N GLN A 56 10.66 14.59 4.23
CA GLN A 56 9.29 14.58 3.72
C GLN A 56 8.99 13.33 2.88
N TRP A 57 9.96 12.86 2.08
CA TRP A 57 9.80 11.63 1.31
C TRP A 57 9.83 10.36 2.15
N ASP A 58 10.75 10.24 3.12
CA ASP A 58 10.77 9.10 4.03
C ASP A 58 9.41 8.97 4.76
N ALA A 59 8.84 10.10 5.20
CA ALA A 59 7.52 10.13 5.85
C ALA A 59 6.36 9.76 4.90
N ALA A 60 6.42 10.20 3.64
CA ALA A 60 5.42 9.81 2.63
C ALA A 60 5.47 8.30 2.36
N TYR A 61 6.67 7.73 2.36
CA TYR A 61 6.87 6.29 2.17
C TYR A 61 6.30 5.46 3.31
N GLU A 62 6.59 5.83 4.56
CA GLU A 62 6.00 5.19 5.74
C GLU A 62 4.48 5.20 5.66
N LYS A 63 3.88 6.34 5.29
CA LYS A 63 2.44 6.47 5.17
C LYS A 63 1.83 5.56 4.08
N ILE A 64 2.53 5.34 2.97
CA ILE A 64 2.06 4.41 1.92
C ILE A 64 2.07 2.98 2.43
N ASN A 65 3.13 2.57 3.14
CA ASN A 65 3.19 1.25 3.75
C ASN A 65 2.07 1.05 4.78
N ASP A 66 1.79 2.05 5.61
CA ASP A 66 0.69 2.00 6.58
C ASP A 66 -0.68 1.82 5.89
N ILE A 67 -0.91 2.52 4.79
CA ILE A 67 -2.13 2.40 3.99
C ILE A 67 -2.23 0.99 3.39
N LEU A 68 -1.14 0.49 2.82
CA LEU A 68 -1.08 -0.85 2.24
C LEU A 68 -1.40 -1.93 3.27
N GLU A 69 -0.79 -1.86 4.44
CA GLU A 69 -1.09 -2.79 5.52
C GLU A 69 -2.55 -2.69 5.99
N ALA A 70 -3.07 -1.46 6.11
CA ALA A 70 -4.46 -1.24 6.51
C ALA A 70 -5.45 -1.83 5.49
N VAL A 71 -5.17 -1.66 4.20
CA VAL A 71 -5.96 -2.27 3.11
C VAL A 71 -5.88 -3.79 3.18
N GLY A 72 -4.68 -4.36 3.31
CA GLY A 72 -4.51 -5.81 3.43
C GLY A 72 -5.25 -6.40 4.63
N ARG A 73 -5.21 -5.72 5.79
CA ARG A 73 -6.00 -6.12 6.98
C ARG A 73 -7.50 -6.06 6.72
N ALA A 74 -7.99 -5.02 6.05
CA ALA A 74 -9.40 -4.86 5.73
C ALA A 74 -9.91 -5.97 4.79
N VAL A 75 -9.12 -6.32 3.76
CA VAL A 75 -9.44 -7.42 2.83
C VAL A 75 -9.51 -8.77 3.56
N ASN A 76 -8.52 -9.07 4.40
CA ASN A 76 -8.51 -10.31 5.18
C ASN A 76 -9.70 -10.41 6.14
N ASN A 77 -10.02 -9.32 6.85
CA ASN A 77 -11.19 -9.30 7.74
C ASN A 77 -12.51 -9.49 6.98
N ALA A 78 -12.63 -8.89 5.79
CA ALA A 78 -13.80 -9.10 4.93
C ALA A 78 -13.94 -10.58 4.50
N LYS A 79 -12.83 -11.26 4.22
CA LYS A 79 -12.80 -12.69 3.88
C LYS A 79 -13.22 -13.59 5.03
N GLU A 80 -12.70 -13.36 6.24
CA GLU A 80 -13.07 -14.12 7.44
C GLU A 80 -14.57 -14.01 7.73
N ARG A 81 -15.09 -12.78 7.74
CA ARG A 81 -16.53 -12.52 7.96
C ARG A 81 -17.42 -13.17 6.91
N TYR A 82 -16.93 -13.29 5.67
CA TYR A 82 -17.65 -14.01 4.61
C TYR A 82 -17.70 -15.51 4.88
N GLN A 83 -16.55 -16.14 5.17
CA GLN A 83 -16.48 -17.57 5.47
C GLN A 83 -17.38 -17.93 6.66
N GLU A 84 -17.40 -17.09 7.70
CA GLU A 84 -18.30 -17.24 8.83
C GLU A 84 -19.77 -17.10 8.41
N ALA A 85 -20.11 -16.12 7.58
CA ALA A 85 -21.48 -15.90 7.11
C ALA A 85 -21.97 -17.04 6.19
N GLU A 86 -21.13 -17.57 5.32
CA GLU A 86 -21.43 -18.75 4.50
C GLU A 86 -21.57 -20.01 5.36
N ALA A 87 -20.65 -20.25 6.29
CA ALA A 87 -20.72 -21.39 7.19
C ALA A 87 -21.99 -21.34 8.05
N ALA A 88 -22.36 -20.16 8.57
CA ALA A 88 -23.57 -19.95 9.34
C ALA A 88 -24.84 -20.16 8.51
N ASN A 89 -24.89 -19.66 7.27
CA ASN A 89 -26.02 -19.91 6.37
C ASN A 89 -26.10 -21.39 5.97
N THR A 90 -24.98 -22.01 5.63
CA THR A 90 -24.95 -23.43 5.23
C THR A 90 -25.39 -24.31 6.40
N ALA A 91 -24.94 -24.04 7.62
CA ALA A 91 -25.38 -24.75 8.82
C ALA A 91 -26.87 -24.52 9.17
N ARG A 92 -27.45 -23.40 8.72
CA ARG A 92 -28.86 -23.07 8.93
C ARG A 92 -29.79 -23.72 7.91
N PHE A 93 -29.27 -24.11 6.75
CA PHE A 93 -30.02 -24.71 5.65
C PHE A 93 -29.58 -26.16 5.32
N ALA A 94 -28.70 -26.75 6.13
CA ALA A 94 -28.38 -28.17 6.15
C ALA A 94 -29.21 -28.90 7.21
#